data_AF-A0A2E5VK25-F1
#
_entry.id   AF-A0A2E5VK25-F1
#
_cell.length_a   1.000
_cell.length_b   1.000
_cell.length_c   1.000
_cell.angle_alpha   90.00
_cell.angle_beta   90.00
_cell.angle_gamma   90.00
#
_symmetry.space_group_name_H-M   'P 1'
#
loop_
_entity.id
_entity.type
_entity.pdbx_description
1 polymer ?
#
loop_
_entity_poly.entity_id
_entity_poly.type
_entity_poly.pdbx_seq_one_letter_code
_entity_poly.pdbx_strand_id
1 'polypeptide(L)'
;MGAPAASHLAPIGRLAALLLVLLGGSGCQRQQDLQLLTAALREAQRQDKPLLIYFHASWCMPCQRMQQETFSDPRVLAGLRHYVVLKVDTDRHVDVSRVFGVTAIPRIDLLSSDGQRRQELSDFQTPTDLVEKLKAFLDSCQAGPTGADTVPANGPDSTGGGGARSTPSASLLETYPVTTG
;
A
#
# COMPACT_ATOMS: atom_id res chain seq x y z
N MET A 1 68.90 -23.89 -10.82
CA MET A 1 68.38 -22.53 -10.62
C MET A 1 67.41 -22.25 -11.75
N GLY A 2 66.14 -22.01 -11.45
CA GLY A 2 65.09 -21.74 -12.44
C GLY A 2 63.69 -22.05 -11.91
N ALA A 3 63.02 -21.04 -11.37
CA ALA A 3 61.58 -21.01 -11.09
C ALA A 3 60.87 -20.20 -12.21
N PRO A 4 59.55 -19.95 -12.14
CA PRO A 4 58.44 -20.87 -12.40
C PRO A 4 57.58 -20.40 -13.60
N ALA A 5 56.86 -21.31 -14.27
CA ALA A 5 55.87 -20.94 -15.29
C ALA A 5 54.53 -20.58 -14.62
N ALA A 6 54.19 -19.30 -14.68
CA ALA A 6 52.98 -18.70 -14.12
C ALA A 6 51.73 -18.99 -14.98
N SER A 7 50.64 -19.16 -14.28
CA SER A 7 49.26 -19.32 -14.71
C SER A 7 48.79 -18.26 -15.71
N HIS A 8 48.37 -18.68 -16.90
CA HIS A 8 47.61 -17.85 -17.85
C HIS A 8 46.12 -18.19 -17.75
N LEU A 9 45.40 -17.47 -16.88
CA LEU A 9 43.93 -17.42 -16.84
C LEU A 9 43.52 -15.95 -17.00
N ALA A 10 43.01 -15.60 -18.19
CA ALA A 10 42.36 -14.33 -18.50
C ALA A 10 41.33 -14.60 -19.62
N PRO A 11 40.30 -13.76 -19.88
CA PRO A 11 39.44 -12.97 -19.00
C PRO A 11 37.95 -13.15 -19.44
N ILE A 12 37.48 -14.37 -19.73
CA ILE A 12 36.18 -14.58 -20.41
C ILE A 12 34.97 -14.38 -19.47
N GLY A 13 35.14 -14.59 -18.16
CA GLY A 13 34.02 -14.50 -17.19
C GLY A 13 33.44 -13.10 -16.97
N ARG A 14 34.17 -12.03 -17.32
CA ARG A 14 33.72 -10.64 -17.07
C ARG A 14 32.76 -10.10 -18.13
N LEU A 15 32.85 -10.57 -19.38
CA LEU A 15 32.00 -10.11 -20.48
C LEU A 15 30.58 -10.70 -20.39
N ALA A 16 30.42 -11.95 -19.93
CA ALA A 16 29.12 -12.58 -19.78
C ALA A 16 28.26 -11.95 -18.66
N ALA A 17 28.89 -11.50 -17.56
CA ALA A 17 28.19 -10.85 -16.45
C ALA A 17 27.64 -9.45 -16.82
N LEU A 18 28.31 -8.72 -17.72
CA LEU A 18 27.88 -7.41 -18.19
C LEU A 18 26.67 -7.47 -19.14
N LEU A 19 26.53 -8.55 -19.92
CA LEU A 19 25.40 -8.73 -20.85
C LEU A 19 24.08 -9.06 -20.13
N LEU A 20 24.13 -9.70 -18.96
CA LEU A 20 22.95 -10.12 -18.18
C LEU A 20 22.29 -8.98 -17.39
N VAL A 21 23.04 -7.93 -17.03
CA VAL A 21 22.53 -6.78 -16.26
C VAL A 21 21.71 -5.82 -17.14
N LEU A 22 22.04 -5.68 -18.43
CA LEU A 22 21.37 -4.72 -19.32
C LEU A 22 19.94 -5.11 -19.72
N LEU A 23 19.54 -6.36 -19.54
CA LEU A 23 18.18 -6.84 -19.81
C LEU A 23 17.27 -6.86 -18.56
N GLY A 24 17.81 -6.54 -17.37
CA GLY A 24 17.12 -6.77 -16.08
C GLY A 24 16.43 -5.57 -15.42
N GLY A 25 16.57 -4.36 -15.96
CA GLY A 25 16.20 -3.12 -15.26
C GLY A 25 14.71 -2.93 -14.96
N SER A 26 13.80 -3.43 -15.78
CA SER A 26 12.36 -3.15 -15.66
C SER A 26 11.57 -4.20 -14.87
N GLY A 27 12.12 -5.40 -14.65
CA GLY A 27 11.43 -6.48 -13.96
C GLY A 27 11.32 -6.28 -12.45
N CYS A 28 12.35 -5.69 -11.83
CA CYS A 28 12.39 -5.51 -10.38
C CYS A 28 11.41 -4.45 -9.89
N GLN A 29 11.26 -3.34 -10.62
CA GLN A 29 10.38 -2.24 -10.21
C GLN A 29 8.91 -2.66 -10.25
N ARG A 30 8.48 -3.27 -11.35
CA ARG A 30 7.11 -3.81 -11.47
C ARG A 30 6.83 -4.86 -10.39
N GLN A 31 7.82 -5.70 -10.08
CA GLN A 31 7.69 -6.68 -9.01
C GLN A 31 7.52 -6.04 -7.63
N GLN A 32 8.29 -4.98 -7.33
CA GLN A 32 8.17 -4.24 -6.07
C GLN A 32 6.79 -3.57 -5.93
N ASP A 33 6.30 -2.95 -7.00
CA ASP A 33 4.99 -2.29 -7.04
C ASP A 33 3.84 -3.28 -6.80
N LEU A 34 3.88 -4.43 -7.46
CA LEU A 34 2.91 -5.51 -7.26
C LEU A 34 2.98 -6.05 -5.83
N GLN A 35 4.19 -6.23 -5.29
CA GLN A 35 4.37 -6.72 -3.92
C GLN A 35 3.83 -5.73 -2.89
N LEU A 36 4.07 -4.43 -3.07
CA LEU A 36 3.61 -3.37 -2.18
C LEU A 36 2.08 -3.35 -2.09
N LEU A 37 1.40 -3.26 -3.23
CA LEU A 37 -0.06 -3.19 -3.28
C LEU A 37 -0.69 -4.49 -2.75
N THR A 38 -0.15 -5.64 -3.17
CA THR A 38 -0.71 -6.95 -2.75
C THR A 38 -0.54 -7.16 -1.24
N ALA A 39 0.58 -6.74 -0.65
CA ALA A 39 0.78 -6.83 0.79
C ALA A 39 -0.24 -5.98 1.56
N ALA A 40 -0.49 -4.76 1.13
CA ALA A 40 -1.46 -3.87 1.75
C ALA A 40 -2.91 -4.40 1.66
N LEU A 41 -3.30 -4.94 0.49
CA LEU A 41 -4.62 -5.56 0.29
C LEU A 41 -4.81 -6.80 1.17
N ARG A 42 -3.80 -7.68 1.25
CA ARG A 42 -3.86 -8.84 2.14
C ARG A 42 -3.98 -8.43 3.59
N GLU A 43 -3.28 -7.39 4.01
CA GLU A 43 -3.36 -6.91 5.38
C GLU A 43 -4.73 -6.31 5.69
N ALA A 44 -5.30 -5.55 4.76
CA ALA A 44 -6.66 -5.02 4.85
C ALA A 44 -7.70 -6.14 5.01
N GLN A 45 -7.60 -7.18 4.18
CA GLN A 45 -8.45 -8.38 4.28
C GLN A 45 -8.26 -9.12 5.62
N ARG A 46 -7.01 -9.30 6.06
CA ARG A 46 -6.70 -10.01 7.32
C ARG A 46 -7.20 -9.28 8.56
N GLN A 47 -7.14 -7.94 8.55
CA GLN A 47 -7.62 -7.12 9.66
C GLN A 47 -9.12 -6.81 9.59
N ASP A 48 -9.80 -7.20 8.51
CA ASP A 48 -11.15 -6.73 8.15
C ASP A 48 -11.28 -5.20 8.26
N LYS A 49 -10.30 -4.50 7.67
CA LYS A 49 -10.24 -3.04 7.64
C LYS A 49 -10.21 -2.55 6.21
N PRO A 50 -10.83 -1.39 5.94
CA PRO A 50 -10.61 -0.70 4.68
C PRO A 50 -9.15 -0.30 4.49
N LEU A 51 -8.76 -0.18 3.22
CA LEU A 51 -7.43 0.28 2.81
C LEU A 51 -7.52 1.74 2.37
N LEU A 52 -6.72 2.60 3.02
CA LEU A 52 -6.47 3.97 2.58
C LEU A 52 -5.14 4.02 1.85
N ILE A 53 -5.15 4.48 0.60
CA ILE A 53 -3.94 4.68 -0.19
C ILE A 53 -3.72 6.17 -0.39
N TYR A 54 -2.58 6.70 0.07
CA TYR A 54 -2.19 8.10 -0.09
C TYR A 54 -1.07 8.22 -1.14
N PHE A 55 -1.39 8.83 -2.27
CA PHE A 55 -0.45 9.13 -3.34
C PHE A 55 0.19 10.50 -3.14
N HIS A 56 1.52 10.53 -3.14
CA HIS A 56 2.32 11.73 -2.89
C HIS A 56 3.64 11.70 -3.66
N ALA A 57 4.37 12.81 -3.60
CA ALA A 57 5.77 12.89 -4.05
C ALA A 57 6.54 13.85 -3.13
N SER A 58 7.87 13.69 -3.07
CA SER A 58 8.72 14.52 -2.21
C SER A 58 8.74 16.00 -2.64
N TRP A 59 8.66 16.28 -3.93
CA TRP A 59 8.64 17.63 -4.50
C TRP A 59 7.27 18.33 -4.42
N CYS A 60 6.21 17.62 -4.02
CA CYS A 60 4.85 18.13 -3.99
C CYS A 60 4.60 18.97 -2.73
N MET A 61 4.66 20.30 -2.86
CA MET A 61 4.40 21.24 -1.75
C MET A 61 3.05 21.04 -1.06
N PRO A 62 1.91 20.89 -1.77
CA PRO A 62 0.63 20.60 -1.11
C PRO A 62 0.62 19.27 -0.34
N CYS A 63 1.37 18.27 -0.81
CA CYS A 63 1.52 16.98 -0.13
C CYS A 63 2.30 17.14 1.19
N GLN A 64 3.36 17.96 1.18
CA GLN A 64 4.12 18.29 2.39
C GLN A 64 3.25 19.03 3.40
N ARG A 65 2.46 20.02 2.95
CA ARG A 65 1.49 20.71 3.81
C ARG A 65 0.48 19.74 4.42
N MET A 66 -0.09 18.83 3.62
CA MET A 66 -1.02 17.82 4.11
C MET A 66 -0.38 16.88 5.14
N GLN A 67 0.90 16.54 4.98
CA GLN A 67 1.63 15.75 5.97
C GLN A 67 1.83 16.49 7.30
N GLN A 68 2.07 17.81 7.24
CA GLN A 68 2.35 18.65 8.41
C GLN A 68 1.11 19.12 9.15
N GLU A 69 0.01 19.39 8.44
CA GLU A 69 -1.23 19.93 9.02
C GLU A 69 -2.26 18.83 9.25
N THR A 70 -2.45 17.93 8.28
CA THR A 70 -3.57 16.99 8.26
C THR A 70 -3.20 15.64 8.85
N PHE A 71 -2.14 14.99 8.35
CA PHE A 71 -1.73 13.68 8.85
C PHE A 71 -1.05 13.72 10.23
N SER A 72 -0.71 14.90 10.74
CA SER A 72 -0.21 15.12 12.10
C SER A 72 -1.32 15.39 13.12
N ASP A 73 -2.53 15.74 12.67
CA ASP A 73 -3.66 16.05 13.55
C ASP A 73 -4.09 14.79 14.32
N PRO A 74 -4.18 14.85 15.67
CA PRO A 74 -4.54 13.69 16.49
C PRO A 74 -5.88 13.04 16.12
N ARG A 75 -6.84 13.82 15.61
CA ARG A 75 -8.16 13.32 15.20
C ARG A 75 -8.05 12.51 13.92
N VAL A 76 -7.24 12.97 12.97
CA VAL A 76 -6.94 12.20 11.75
C VAL A 76 -6.19 10.92 12.12
N LEU A 77 -5.14 11.01 12.95
CA LEU A 77 -4.40 9.84 13.41
C LEU A 77 -5.29 8.81 14.12
N ALA A 78 -6.26 9.27 14.94
CA ALA A 78 -7.24 8.39 15.57
C ALA A 78 -8.13 7.71 14.53
N GLY A 79 -8.66 8.47 13.55
CA GLY A 79 -9.46 7.92 12.46
C GLY A 79 -8.71 6.88 11.62
N LEU A 80 -7.43 7.12 11.32
CA LEU A 80 -6.59 6.22 10.54
C LEU A 80 -6.33 4.85 11.21
N ARG A 81 -6.54 4.71 12.53
CA ARG A 81 -6.41 3.40 13.23
C ARG A 81 -7.43 2.36 12.76
N HIS A 82 -8.52 2.83 12.15
CA HIS A 82 -9.57 1.99 11.56
C HIS A 82 -9.23 1.55 10.13
N TYR A 83 -8.11 1.99 9.58
CA TYR A 83 -7.67 1.70 8.21
C TYR A 83 -6.34 0.95 8.23
N VAL A 84 -6.11 0.15 7.19
CA VAL A 84 -4.74 -0.11 6.74
C VAL A 84 -4.32 1.07 5.89
N VAL A 85 -3.15 1.64 6.14
CA VAL A 85 -2.67 2.84 5.43
C VAL A 85 -1.47 2.48 4.56
N LEU A 86 -1.59 2.75 3.26
CA LEU A 86 -0.52 2.61 2.28
C LEU A 86 -0.13 3.99 1.75
N LYS A 87 1.13 4.39 1.90
CA LYS A 87 1.68 5.59 1.27
C LYS A 87 2.40 5.19 -0.01
N VAL A 88 2.08 5.86 -1.11
CA VAL A 88 2.65 5.59 -2.44
C VAL A 88 3.34 6.85 -2.94
N ASP A 89 4.66 6.78 -3.03
CA ASP A 89 5.45 7.78 -3.75
C ASP A 89 5.30 7.54 -5.26
N THR A 90 4.72 8.49 -5.99
CA THR A 90 4.36 8.31 -7.41
C THR A 90 5.58 8.21 -8.32
N ASP A 91 6.75 8.72 -7.90
CA ASP A 91 7.99 8.61 -8.66
C ASP A 91 8.64 7.24 -8.47
N ARG A 92 8.41 6.63 -7.30
CA ARG A 92 8.97 5.32 -6.94
C ARG A 92 8.06 4.17 -7.29
N HIS A 93 6.75 4.36 -7.39
CA HIS A 93 5.78 3.28 -7.59
C HIS A 93 4.86 3.55 -8.77
N VAL A 94 5.49 3.78 -9.93
CA VAL A 94 4.85 4.23 -11.17
C VAL A 94 3.78 3.26 -11.69
N ASP A 95 3.97 1.94 -11.50
CA ASP A 95 2.99 0.96 -11.98
C ASP A 95 1.76 0.95 -11.05
N VAL A 96 1.95 1.15 -9.73
CA VAL A 96 0.82 1.35 -8.81
C VAL A 96 0.05 2.62 -9.18
N SER A 97 0.74 3.75 -9.33
CA SER A 97 0.11 5.02 -9.71
C SER A 97 -0.64 4.91 -11.05
N ARG A 98 -0.07 4.19 -12.03
CA ARG A 98 -0.72 3.96 -13.33
C ARG A 98 -1.97 3.11 -13.21
N VAL A 99 -1.92 1.99 -12.48
CA VAL A 99 -3.10 1.14 -12.23
C VAL A 99 -4.21 1.95 -11.56
N PHE A 100 -3.84 2.89 -10.69
CA PHE A 100 -4.80 3.71 -9.99
C PHE A 100 -5.32 4.92 -10.80
N GLY A 101 -4.71 5.22 -11.96
CA GLY A 101 -5.08 6.36 -12.80
C GLY A 101 -4.68 7.71 -12.19
N VAL A 102 -3.61 7.75 -11.40
CA VAL A 102 -3.21 8.96 -10.67
C VAL A 102 -2.61 9.98 -11.64
N THR A 103 -3.32 11.10 -11.83
CA THR A 103 -2.89 12.22 -12.67
C THR A 103 -2.53 13.48 -11.89
N ALA A 104 -2.94 13.55 -10.62
CA ALA A 104 -2.67 14.67 -9.71
C ALA A 104 -2.45 14.16 -8.28
N ILE A 105 -1.66 14.91 -7.51
CA ILE A 105 -1.36 14.67 -6.10
C ILE A 105 -1.41 15.98 -5.32
N PRO A 106 -1.74 15.98 -4.01
CA PRO A 106 -2.06 14.82 -3.18
C PRO A 106 -3.40 14.17 -3.55
N ARG A 107 -3.47 12.84 -3.39
CA ARG A 107 -4.67 12.05 -3.66
C ARG A 107 -4.79 10.93 -2.65
N ILE A 108 -6.02 10.68 -2.16
CA ILE A 108 -6.35 9.52 -1.33
C ILE A 108 -7.36 8.65 -2.07
N ASP A 109 -7.10 7.35 -2.18
CA ASP A 109 -8.10 6.37 -2.59
C ASP A 109 -8.51 5.51 -1.37
N LEU A 110 -9.82 5.37 -1.15
CA LEU A 110 -10.41 4.54 -0.11
C LEU A 110 -11.00 3.27 -0.74
N LEU A 111 -10.47 2.14 -0.29
CA LEU A 111 -10.87 0.81 -0.72
C LEU A 111 -11.54 0.08 0.44
N SER A 112 -12.59 -0.69 0.16
CA SER A 112 -13.14 -1.65 1.13
C SER A 112 -12.15 -2.78 1.41
N SER A 113 -12.40 -3.58 2.46
CA SER A 113 -11.50 -4.69 2.84
C SER A 113 -11.37 -5.74 1.74
N ASP A 114 -12.34 -5.87 0.83
CA ASP A 114 -12.29 -6.73 -0.36
C ASP A 114 -11.44 -6.16 -1.52
N GLY A 115 -10.92 -4.94 -1.38
CA GLY A 115 -10.09 -4.26 -2.37
C GLY A 115 -10.85 -3.46 -3.42
N GLN A 116 -12.18 -3.36 -3.33
CA GLN A 116 -12.95 -2.49 -4.23
C GLN A 116 -12.70 -1.02 -3.92
N ARG A 117 -12.33 -0.22 -4.93
CA ARG A 117 -12.24 1.23 -4.77
C ARG A 117 -13.65 1.81 -4.64
N ARG A 118 -13.88 2.56 -3.57
CA ARG A 118 -15.19 3.13 -3.25
C ARG A 118 -15.20 4.65 -3.32
N GLN A 119 -14.09 5.28 -2.98
CA GLN A 119 -13.99 6.74 -2.97
C GLN A 119 -12.58 7.21 -3.35
N GLU A 120 -12.53 8.33 -4.05
CA GLU A 120 -11.32 9.09 -4.37
C GLU A 120 -11.47 10.48 -3.76
N LEU A 121 -10.43 10.94 -3.06
CA LEU A 121 -10.31 12.29 -2.53
C LEU A 121 -9.10 12.95 -3.19
N SER A 122 -9.39 13.87 -4.09
CA SER A 122 -8.38 14.65 -4.78
C SER A 122 -8.09 15.96 -4.05
N ASP A 123 -6.89 16.48 -4.26
CA ASP A 123 -6.38 17.71 -3.65
C ASP A 123 -6.14 17.64 -2.15
N PHE A 124 -5.66 18.76 -1.59
CA PHE A 124 -5.41 18.90 -0.17
C PHE A 124 -6.70 18.72 0.65
N GLN A 125 -6.63 17.91 1.70
CA GLN A 125 -7.71 17.75 2.67
C GLN A 125 -7.33 18.45 3.96
N THR A 126 -8.21 19.27 4.53
CA THR A 126 -8.00 19.80 5.89
C THR A 126 -8.16 18.66 6.93
N PRO A 127 -7.66 18.83 8.17
CA PRO A 127 -7.88 17.85 9.23
C PRO A 127 -9.37 17.53 9.46
N THR A 128 -10.21 18.56 9.51
CA THR A 128 -11.65 18.41 9.74
C THR A 128 -12.30 17.65 8.60
N ASP A 129 -12.05 18.06 7.34
CA ASP A 129 -12.65 17.40 6.17
C ASP A 129 -12.24 15.93 6.08
N LEU A 130 -10.95 15.63 6.34
CA LEU A 130 -10.47 14.26 6.25
C LEU A 130 -11.12 13.39 7.32
N VAL A 131 -11.24 13.87 8.57
CA VAL A 131 -11.92 13.11 9.64
C VAL A 131 -13.38 12.80 9.27
N GLU A 132 -14.11 13.79 8.77
CA GLU A 132 -15.51 13.62 8.36
C GLU A 132 -15.64 12.60 7.23
N LYS A 133 -14.77 12.68 6.21
CA LYS A 133 -14.75 11.75 5.08
C LYS A 133 -14.38 10.33 5.52
N LEU A 134 -13.39 10.18 6.40
CA LEU A 134 -13.01 8.87 6.96
C LEU A 134 -14.16 8.26 7.78
N LYS A 135 -14.89 9.07 8.54
CA LYS A 135 -16.05 8.60 9.30
C LYS A 135 -17.17 8.16 8.35
N ALA A 136 -17.54 9.02 7.40
CA ALA A 136 -18.60 8.74 6.43
C ALA A 136 -18.30 7.47 5.62
N PHE A 137 -17.04 7.25 5.26
CA PHE A 137 -16.61 6.05 4.56
C PHE A 137 -16.81 4.77 5.39
N LEU A 138 -16.42 4.77 6.66
CA LEU A 138 -16.64 3.63 7.57
C LEU A 138 -18.12 3.31 7.73
N ASP A 139 -18.94 4.34 7.92
CA ASP A 139 -20.39 4.20 8.05
C ASP A 139 -20.99 3.56 6.77
N SER A 140 -20.46 3.91 5.58
CA SER A 140 -20.87 3.32 4.29
C SER A 140 -20.39 1.89 4.06
N CYS A 141 -19.28 1.47 4.68
CA CYS A 141 -18.75 0.10 4.56
C CYS A 141 -19.53 -0.89 5.45
N GLN A 142 -19.94 -0.44 6.64
CA GLN A 142 -20.70 -1.25 7.59
C GLN A 142 -22.15 -1.50 7.16
N ALA A 143 -22.66 -0.73 6.21
CA ALA A 143 -23.96 -0.97 5.60
C ALA A 143 -24.03 -2.29 4.79
N GLY A 144 -22.89 -2.95 4.54
CA GLY A 144 -22.79 -4.20 3.81
C GLY A 144 -23.33 -4.13 2.37
N PRO A 145 -23.11 -5.15 1.54
CA PRO A 145 -23.92 -5.33 0.34
C PRO A 145 -25.34 -5.66 0.79
N THR A 146 -26.22 -4.66 0.87
CA THR A 146 -27.67 -4.89 0.91
C THR A 146 -28.05 -5.44 -0.46
N GLY A 147 -27.89 -6.75 -0.62
CA GLY A 147 -27.97 -7.43 -1.92
C GLY A 147 -27.44 -8.86 -1.88
N ALA A 148 -27.75 -9.61 -0.82
CA ALA A 148 -27.91 -11.05 -0.93
C ALA A 148 -29.26 -11.32 -1.63
N ASP A 149 -29.39 -10.89 -2.89
CA ASP A 149 -30.42 -11.42 -3.78
C ASP A 149 -29.89 -12.75 -4.31
N THR A 150 -30.28 -13.79 -3.59
CA THR A 150 -30.40 -15.21 -3.96
C THR A 150 -29.67 -15.64 -5.23
N VAL A 151 -28.42 -16.09 -5.08
CA VAL A 151 -27.91 -17.19 -5.91
C VAL A 151 -28.49 -18.48 -5.32
N PRO A 152 -29.33 -19.26 -6.03
CA PRO A 152 -29.88 -20.48 -5.48
C PRO A 152 -28.76 -21.49 -5.23
N ALA A 153 -28.66 -21.91 -3.97
CA ALA A 153 -27.80 -22.98 -3.52
C ALA A 153 -28.25 -24.32 -4.11
N ASN A 154 -27.38 -24.96 -4.89
CA ASN A 154 -27.38 -26.40 -5.07
C ASN A 154 -25.96 -26.90 -4.77
N GLY A 155 -25.78 -27.59 -3.64
CA GLY A 155 -24.57 -28.38 -3.34
C GLY A 155 -24.15 -28.32 -1.87
N PRO A 156 -23.83 -29.46 -1.22
CA PRO A 156 -24.16 -29.69 0.18
C PRO A 156 -23.04 -29.36 1.18
N ASP A 157 -23.50 -29.09 2.40
CA ASP A 157 -22.90 -29.27 3.72
C ASP A 157 -21.38 -29.44 3.84
N SER A 158 -20.80 -28.57 4.66
CA SER A 158 -19.66 -28.91 5.52
C SER A 158 -19.76 -28.12 6.82
N THR A 159 -20.13 -28.85 7.86
CA THR A 159 -20.22 -28.45 9.26
C THR A 159 -18.88 -27.96 9.82
N GLY A 160 -18.92 -26.86 10.59
CA GLY A 160 -18.19 -26.78 11.86
C GLY A 160 -17.16 -25.67 12.05
N GLY A 161 -17.41 -24.83 13.08
CA GLY A 161 -16.39 -24.62 14.12
C GLY A 161 -15.86 -23.19 14.34
N GLY A 162 -16.34 -22.57 15.42
CA GLY A 162 -15.44 -21.94 16.41
C GLY A 162 -15.05 -20.48 16.19
N GLY A 163 -15.71 -19.59 16.92
CA GLY A 163 -15.31 -18.19 17.04
C GLY A 163 -13.96 -18.01 17.73
N ALA A 164 -13.22 -16.98 17.33
CA ALA A 164 -12.10 -16.44 18.07
C ALA A 164 -12.15 -14.91 18.03
N ARG A 165 -12.50 -14.33 19.20
CA ARG A 165 -12.21 -12.93 19.53
C ARG A 165 -10.69 -12.76 19.49
N SER A 166 -10.19 -12.05 18.49
CA SER A 166 -8.77 -11.71 18.39
C SER A 166 -8.56 -10.31 18.98
N THR A 167 -7.81 -10.25 20.07
CA THR A 167 -7.31 -9.05 20.72
C THR A 167 -6.46 -8.20 19.76
N PRO A 168 -6.50 -6.85 19.84
CA PRO A 168 -5.65 -6.02 18.99
C PRO A 168 -4.22 -6.02 19.55
N SER A 169 -3.29 -6.64 18.82
CA SER A 169 -1.86 -6.51 19.09
C SER A 169 -1.29 -5.34 18.29
N ALA A 170 -0.71 -4.39 19.02
CA ALA A 170 -0.01 -3.22 18.52
C ALA A 170 1.30 -3.63 17.81
N SER A 171 1.39 -3.46 16.48
CA SER A 171 2.68 -3.69 15.78
C SER A 171 2.85 -2.93 14.45
N LEU A 172 2.21 -1.77 14.22
CA LEU A 172 2.49 -1.01 12.98
C LEU A 172 2.49 0.51 13.09
N LEU A 173 2.70 1.04 14.30
CA LEU A 173 2.98 2.48 14.49
C LEU A 173 4.48 2.80 14.42
N GLU A 174 5.35 1.81 14.21
CA GLU A 174 6.81 1.99 14.22
C GLU A 174 7.38 2.70 12.99
N THR A 175 6.56 3.03 11.98
CA THR A 175 7.05 3.75 10.78
C THR A 175 6.87 5.28 10.86
N TYR A 176 6.48 5.82 12.01
CA TYR A 176 6.46 7.27 12.24
C TYR A 176 7.64 7.70 13.13
N PRO A 177 8.79 8.11 12.57
CA PRO A 177 9.75 8.86 13.37
C PRO A 177 9.14 10.24 13.68
N VAL A 178 8.75 10.45 14.95
CA VAL A 178 8.56 11.78 15.51
C VAL A 178 9.95 12.41 15.60
N THR A 179 10.29 13.27 14.64
CA THR A 179 11.45 14.15 14.77
C THR A 179 11.04 15.30 15.68
N THR A 180 11.37 15.17 16.97
CA THR A 180 11.31 16.28 17.92
C THR A 180 12.48 17.23 17.60
N GLY A 181 12.16 18.48 17.26
CA GLY A 181 13.11 19.60 17.18
C GLY A 181 12.66 20.69 18.15
#